data_AF-A0A7S2E573-F1
#
_entry.id   AF-A0A7S2E573-F1
#
_cell.length_a   1.000
_cell.length_b   1.000
_cell.length_c   1.000
_cell.angle_alpha   90.00
_cell.angle_beta   90.00
_cell.angle_gamma   90.00
#
_symmetry.space_group_name_H-M   'P 1'
#
loop_
_entity.id
_entity.type
_entity.pdbx_description
1 polymer ?
#
loop_
_entity_poly.entity_id
_entity_poly.type
_entity_poly.pdbx_seq_one_letter_code
_entity_poly.pdbx_strand_id
1 'polypeptide(L)'
;MTGVAKGAALDELFQANLGDIINPMIKENDTPLYLHIPKAGGTAVIDYYRCLGLVTSENLYISEGRSHIMLETHSVEGIHQAKDLEIVQRGLADVIFTPLLPAAMEMFDSNHQARVFALFRHPIDREVSLYYYRQIADWEGDGVYAPELANTPIETYFEQLKDRTDNFLISLLLNK
;
A
#
# COMPACT_ATOMS: atom_id res chain seq x y z
N MET A 1 -6.44 -17.65 4.22
CA MET A 1 -4.99 -17.37 4.38
C MET A 1 -4.18 -18.37 3.55
N THR A 2 -4.16 -18.21 2.23
CA THR A 2 -3.34 -19.03 1.33
C THR A 2 -3.04 -18.14 0.12
N GLY A 3 -1.81 -17.65 -0.02
CA GLY A 3 -1.46 -16.84 -1.19
C GLY A 3 -0.07 -16.22 -1.16
N VAL A 4 0.32 -15.53 -0.08
CA VAL A 4 1.56 -14.74 -0.08
C VAL A 4 2.79 -15.58 0.25
N ALA A 5 3.85 -15.42 -0.54
CA ALA A 5 5.16 -16.03 -0.28
C ALA A 5 5.71 -15.64 1.12
N LYS A 6 6.41 -16.58 1.76
CA LYS A 6 6.99 -16.39 3.11
C LYS A 6 8.42 -16.92 3.19
N GLY A 7 9.21 -16.36 4.11
CA GLY A 7 10.58 -16.80 4.37
C GLY A 7 11.48 -16.68 3.13
N ALA A 8 12.29 -17.70 2.85
CA ALA A 8 13.25 -17.70 1.74
C ALA A 8 12.61 -17.40 0.36
N ALA A 9 11.38 -17.85 0.10
CA ALA A 9 10.67 -17.55 -1.14
C ALA A 9 10.32 -16.05 -1.29
N LEU A 10 10.11 -15.37 -0.15
CA LEU A 10 9.89 -13.93 -0.15
C LEU A 10 11.20 -13.16 -0.36
N ASP A 11 12.30 -13.62 0.23
CA ASP A 11 13.63 -13.04 0.00
C ASP A 11 14.02 -13.13 -1.48
N GLU A 12 13.76 -14.28 -2.12
CA GLU A 12 13.98 -14.46 -3.57
C GLU A 12 13.12 -13.49 -4.41
N LEU A 13 11.84 -13.32 -4.07
CA LEU A 13 10.97 -12.35 -4.73
C LEU A 13 11.51 -10.93 -4.61
N PHE A 14 11.92 -10.51 -3.41
CA PHE A 14 12.47 -9.18 -3.21
C PHE A 14 13.77 -8.96 -3.98
N GLN A 15 14.67 -9.94 -3.98
CA GLN A 15 15.94 -9.83 -4.72
C GLN A 15 15.74 -9.77 -6.24
N ALA A 16 14.75 -10.50 -6.77
CA ALA A 16 14.46 -10.49 -8.20
C ALA A 16 13.75 -9.21 -8.66
N ASN A 17 12.82 -8.70 -7.85
CA ASN A 17 11.82 -7.75 -8.30
C ASN A 17 11.98 -6.32 -7.75
N LEU A 18 12.88 -6.08 -6.77
CA LEU A 18 13.22 -4.73 -6.33
C LEU A 18 14.36 -4.13 -7.15
N GLY A 19 14.17 -2.89 -7.59
CA GLY A 19 15.22 -2.10 -8.21
C GLY A 19 15.96 -1.25 -7.17
N ASP A 20 17.30 -1.28 -7.19
CA ASP A 20 18.16 -0.44 -6.34
C ASP A 20 18.11 1.06 -6.65
N ILE A 21 17.50 1.84 -5.76
CA ILE A 21 17.28 3.30 -5.89
C ILE A 21 18.55 4.14 -6.10
N ILE A 22 19.75 3.59 -5.88
CA ILE A 22 21.02 4.26 -6.18
C ILE A 22 21.23 4.37 -7.69
N ASN A 23 20.76 3.38 -8.44
CA ASN A 23 20.86 3.36 -9.90
C ASN A 23 19.77 4.24 -10.51
N PRO A 24 20.06 4.94 -11.63
CA PRO A 24 19.05 5.68 -12.36
C PRO A 24 17.86 4.78 -12.71
N MET A 25 16.64 5.31 -12.54
CA MET A 25 15.42 4.63 -12.92
C MET A 25 15.36 4.47 -14.44
N ILE A 26 15.13 3.24 -14.91
CA ILE A 26 14.90 2.92 -16.32
C ILE A 26 13.39 3.04 -16.56
N LYS A 27 12.96 4.12 -17.19
CA LYS A 27 11.53 4.47 -17.26
C LYS A 27 10.65 3.40 -17.92
N GLU A 28 11.22 2.65 -18.86
CA GLU A 28 10.53 1.61 -19.62
C GLU A 28 10.28 0.34 -18.80
N ASN A 29 11.06 0.12 -17.74
CA ASN A 29 11.11 -1.14 -17.00
C ASN A 29 10.75 -0.94 -15.53
N ASP A 30 11.20 0.15 -14.93
CA ASP A 30 10.99 0.41 -13.51
C ASP A 30 9.66 1.10 -13.28
N THR A 31 8.92 0.65 -12.27
CA THR A 31 7.71 1.33 -11.81
C THR A 31 7.87 1.77 -10.35
N PRO A 32 7.65 3.05 -10.03
CA PRO A 32 7.59 3.52 -8.65
C PRO A 32 6.50 2.79 -7.87
N LEU A 33 6.83 2.31 -6.67
CA LEU A 33 5.89 1.72 -5.73
C LEU A 33 5.89 2.56 -4.47
N TYR A 34 4.76 3.20 -4.19
CA TYR A 34 4.54 3.88 -2.93
C TYR A 34 4.06 2.89 -1.88
N LEU A 35 4.93 2.58 -0.92
CA LEU A 35 4.56 1.81 0.27
C LEU A 35 3.67 2.70 1.14
N HIS A 36 2.37 2.44 1.10
CA HIS A 36 1.39 3.26 1.77
C HIS A 36 1.36 2.99 3.27
N ILE A 37 1.83 3.96 4.05
CA ILE A 37 1.71 3.96 5.50
C ILE A 37 0.49 4.79 5.89
N PRO A 38 -0.52 4.21 6.57
CA PRO A 38 -1.71 4.95 6.98
C PRO A 38 -1.37 6.18 7.80
N LYS A 39 -2.08 7.28 7.52
CA LYS A 39 -1.95 8.59 8.21
C LYS A 39 -0.57 9.24 8.11
N ALA A 40 0.26 8.82 7.15
CA ALA A 40 1.58 9.41 6.87
C ALA A 40 1.61 10.34 5.64
N GLY A 41 0.44 10.69 5.09
CA GLY A 41 0.34 11.62 3.95
C GLY A 41 0.08 10.96 2.59
N GLY A 42 -0.35 9.69 2.56
CA GLY A 42 -0.65 8.98 1.30
C GLY A 42 -1.59 9.72 0.36
N THR A 43 -2.67 10.31 0.86
CA THR A 43 -3.59 11.13 0.04
C THR A 43 -2.89 12.30 -0.63
N ALA A 44 -1.97 12.98 0.06
CA ALA A 44 -1.22 14.09 -0.52
C ALA A 44 -0.29 13.61 -1.65
N VAL A 45 0.30 12.42 -1.51
CA VAL A 45 1.09 11.80 -2.58
C VAL A 45 0.20 11.48 -3.78
N ILE A 46 -0.94 10.81 -3.57
CA ILE A 46 -1.91 10.52 -4.63
C ILE A 46 -2.31 11.79 -5.38
N ASP A 47 -2.69 12.84 -4.64
CA ASP A 47 -3.11 14.11 -5.25
C ASP A 47 -1.97 14.82 -5.98
N TYR A 48 -0.73 14.70 -5.52
CA TYR A 48 0.43 15.22 -6.23
C TYR A 48 0.61 14.53 -7.60
N TYR A 49 0.52 13.21 -7.66
CA TYR A 49 0.59 12.47 -8.93
C TYR A 49 -0.59 12.81 -9.85
N ARG A 50 -1.81 12.91 -9.32
CA ARG A 50 -2.99 13.37 -10.08
C ARG A 50 -2.78 14.77 -10.66
N CYS A 51 -2.23 15.71 -9.88
CA CYS A 51 -1.94 17.07 -10.34
C CYS A 51 -0.93 17.09 -11.51
N LEU A 52 -0.01 16.12 -11.55
CA LEU A 52 0.94 15.96 -12.65
C LEU A 52 0.35 15.26 -13.88
N GLY A 53 -0.92 14.83 -13.83
CA GLY A 53 -1.56 14.07 -14.90
C GLY A 53 -1.05 12.63 -15.02
N LEU A 54 -0.47 12.09 -13.95
CA LEU A 54 0.05 10.72 -13.89
C LEU A 54 -1.02 9.75 -13.41
N VAL A 55 -1.00 8.54 -13.96
CA VAL A 55 -1.94 7.46 -13.64
C VAL A 55 -1.43 6.69 -12.43
N THR A 56 -2.24 6.64 -11.37
CA THR A 56 -1.96 5.87 -10.16
C THR A 56 -2.75 4.57 -10.16
N SER A 57 -2.26 3.50 -9.52
CA SER A 57 -3.08 2.29 -9.34
C SER A 57 -4.45 2.56 -8.68
N GLU A 58 -4.53 3.53 -7.76
CA GLU A 58 -5.79 3.98 -7.11
C GLU A 58 -6.87 4.55 -8.03
N ASN A 59 -6.51 4.94 -9.25
CA ASN A 59 -7.43 5.60 -10.20
C ASN A 59 -7.37 4.93 -11.58
N LEU A 60 -6.82 3.72 -11.65
CA LEU A 60 -6.70 2.97 -12.89
C LEU A 60 -8.01 2.24 -13.16
N TYR A 61 -8.65 2.60 -14.28
CA TYR A 61 -9.82 1.94 -14.81
C TYR A 61 -9.44 1.15 -16.06
N ILE A 62 -9.58 -0.17 -16.00
CA ILE A 62 -9.37 -1.04 -17.15
C ILE A 62 -10.72 -1.39 -17.76
N SER A 63 -10.86 -1.11 -19.06
CA SER A 63 -12.06 -1.40 -19.82
C SER A 63 -11.97 -2.79 -20.43
N GLU A 64 -12.84 -3.70 -20.00
CA GLU A 64 -13.01 -5.02 -20.59
C GLU A 64 -14.39 -5.12 -21.26
N GLY A 65 -14.43 -4.80 -22.56
CA GLY A 65 -15.67 -4.76 -23.33
C GLY A 65 -16.61 -3.66 -22.85
N ARG A 66 -17.68 -4.02 -22.13
CA ARG A 66 -18.65 -3.07 -21.55
C ARG A 66 -18.43 -2.80 -20.06
N SER A 67 -17.52 -3.54 -19.43
CA SER A 67 -17.23 -3.43 -18.00
C SER A 67 -16.01 -2.56 -17.77
N HIS A 68 -16.04 -1.75 -16.72
CA HIS A 68 -14.89 -1.00 -16.23
C HIS A 68 -14.50 -1.57 -14.88
N ILE A 69 -13.26 -2.03 -14.75
CA ILE A 69 -12.70 -2.56 -13.52
C ILE A 69 -11.84 -1.47 -12.91
N MET A 70 -12.19 -1.04 -11.70
CA MET A 70 -11.31 -0.22 -10.87
C MET A 70 -10.35 -1.17 -10.17
N LEU A 71 -9.06 -0.98 -10.40
CA LEU A 71 -8.03 -1.74 -9.70
C LEU A 71 -7.75 -1.13 -8.35
N GLU A 72 -7.75 -1.94 -7.30
CA GLU A 72 -7.25 -1.58 -5.99
C GLU A 72 -6.06 -2.48 -5.63
N THR A 73 -5.04 -1.91 -5.03
CA THR A 73 -3.82 -2.64 -4.64
C THR A 73 -3.64 -2.68 -3.12
N HIS A 74 -4.74 -2.53 -2.36
CA HIS A 74 -4.77 -2.65 -0.89
C HIS A 74 -5.21 -4.01 -0.36
N SER A 75 -5.67 -4.90 -1.25
CA SER A 75 -6.05 -6.27 -0.96
C SER A 75 -5.16 -7.26 -1.74
N VAL A 76 -5.00 -8.48 -1.22
CA VAL A 76 -4.23 -9.53 -1.92
C VAL A 76 -4.93 -9.90 -3.22
N GLU A 77 -6.27 -9.97 -3.18
CA GLU A 77 -7.12 -10.24 -4.32
C GLU A 77 -6.96 -9.17 -5.41
N GLY A 78 -6.97 -7.89 -5.02
CA GLY A 78 -6.73 -6.78 -5.94
C GLY A 78 -5.33 -6.78 -6.55
N ILE A 79 -4.31 -7.14 -5.77
CA ILE A 79 -2.94 -7.32 -6.26
C ILE A 79 -2.84 -8.47 -7.27
N HIS A 80 -3.48 -9.62 -7.01
CA HIS A 80 -3.50 -10.71 -7.98
C HIS A 80 -4.22 -10.31 -9.27
N GLN A 81 -5.33 -9.57 -9.16
CA GLN A 81 -6.01 -9.04 -10.33
C GLN A 81 -5.11 -8.05 -11.12
N ALA A 82 -4.35 -7.20 -10.42
CA ALA A 82 -3.40 -6.28 -11.04
C ALA A 82 -2.27 -7.02 -11.79
N LYS A 83 -1.78 -8.11 -11.21
CA LYS A 83 -0.78 -9.02 -11.80
C LYS A 83 -1.33 -9.70 -13.05
N ASP A 84 -2.54 -10.27 -12.98
CA ASP A 84 -3.17 -10.96 -14.11
C ASP A 84 -3.45 -10.01 -15.29
N LEU A 85 -3.68 -8.73 -15.00
CA LEU A 85 -3.85 -7.67 -16.01
C LEU A 85 -2.54 -7.07 -16.51
N GLU A 86 -1.41 -7.53 -15.97
CA GLU A 86 -0.04 -7.14 -16.33
C GLU A 86 0.18 -5.61 -16.28
N ILE A 87 -0.39 -4.94 -15.27
CA ILE A 87 -0.42 -3.46 -15.27
C ILE A 87 0.98 -2.83 -15.18
N VAL A 88 1.94 -3.55 -14.60
CA VAL A 88 3.35 -3.13 -14.49
C VAL A 88 4.05 -3.30 -15.84
N GLN A 89 3.98 -4.51 -16.41
CA GLN A 89 4.64 -4.87 -17.68
C GLN A 89 4.10 -4.04 -18.84
N ARG A 90 2.82 -3.67 -18.79
CA ARG A 90 2.16 -2.84 -19.81
C ARG A 90 2.29 -1.34 -19.57
N GLY A 91 2.91 -0.92 -18.45
CA GLY A 91 3.06 0.49 -18.08
C GLY A 91 1.74 1.23 -17.93
N LEU A 92 0.69 0.56 -17.42
CA LEU A 92 -0.65 1.16 -17.29
C LEU A 92 -0.79 2.10 -16.09
N ALA A 93 0.10 1.98 -15.11
CA ALA A 93 0.19 2.90 -13.98
C ALA A 93 1.60 3.47 -13.89
N ASP A 94 1.70 4.79 -13.74
CA ASP A 94 2.96 5.50 -13.50
C ASP A 94 3.47 5.29 -12.07
N VAL A 95 2.60 4.86 -11.15
CA VAL A 95 2.95 4.54 -9.76
C VAL A 95 1.93 3.57 -9.15
N ILE A 96 2.45 2.57 -8.43
CA ILE A 96 1.65 1.60 -7.66
C ILE A 96 1.55 2.05 -6.20
N PHE A 97 0.34 2.07 -5.64
CA PHE A 97 0.08 2.39 -4.24
C PHE A 97 -0.35 1.14 -3.48
N THR A 98 0.39 0.73 -2.45
CA THR A 98 0.00 -0.46 -1.68
C THR A 98 0.59 -0.47 -0.27
N PRO A 99 -0.17 -0.90 0.75
CA PRO A 99 0.34 -1.23 2.06
C PRO A 99 0.92 -2.66 2.13
N LEU A 100 0.71 -3.51 1.11
CA LEU A 100 1.00 -4.95 1.11
C LEU A 100 2.26 -5.27 0.27
N LEU A 101 3.40 -4.70 0.66
CA LEU A 101 4.64 -4.81 -0.12
C LEU A 101 5.02 -6.26 -0.52
N PRO A 102 4.99 -7.27 0.37
CA PRO A 102 5.30 -8.66 -0.01
C PRO A 102 4.41 -9.20 -1.14
N ALA A 103 3.11 -8.98 -1.07
CA ALA A 103 2.18 -9.44 -2.10
C ALA A 103 2.38 -8.65 -3.41
N ALA A 104 2.62 -7.34 -3.30
CA ALA A 104 2.81 -6.49 -4.47
C ALA A 104 4.04 -6.89 -5.30
N MET A 105 5.08 -7.48 -4.69
CA MET A 105 6.24 -7.99 -5.44
C MET A 105 5.86 -9.03 -6.49
N GLU A 106 4.73 -9.72 -6.35
CA GLU A 106 4.27 -10.68 -7.35
C GLU A 106 3.80 -10.04 -8.66
N MET A 107 3.53 -8.73 -8.68
CA MET A 107 3.17 -7.98 -9.89
C MET A 107 4.39 -7.65 -10.77
N PHE A 108 5.60 -7.78 -10.22
CA PHE A 108 6.86 -7.38 -10.83
C PHE A 108 7.65 -8.61 -11.31
N ASP A 109 8.65 -8.37 -12.14
CA ASP A 109 9.55 -9.41 -12.65
C ASP A 109 10.96 -8.85 -12.86
N SER A 110 11.89 -9.69 -13.29
CA SER A 110 13.30 -9.32 -13.46
C SER A 110 13.52 -8.23 -14.52
N ASN A 111 12.57 -8.04 -15.45
CA ASN A 111 12.63 -7.00 -16.46
C ASN A 111 11.81 -5.76 -16.07
N HIS A 112 10.89 -5.89 -15.10
CA HIS A 112 10.09 -4.78 -14.61
C HIS A 112 10.13 -4.69 -13.09
N GLN A 113 10.96 -3.80 -12.56
CA GLN A 113 11.29 -3.78 -11.14
C GLN A 113 10.56 -2.67 -10.38
N ALA A 114 10.25 -2.94 -9.12
CA ALA A 114 9.65 -1.97 -8.21
C ALA A 114 10.72 -1.04 -7.64
N ARG A 115 10.48 0.28 -7.73
CA ARG A 115 11.27 1.31 -7.05
C ARG A 115 10.49 1.82 -5.85
N VAL A 116 10.78 1.27 -4.67
CA VAL A 116 9.97 1.51 -3.48
C VAL A 116 10.34 2.83 -2.81
N PHE A 117 9.33 3.63 -2.50
CA PHE A 117 9.47 4.80 -1.65
C PHE A 117 8.29 4.87 -0.68
N ALA A 118 8.47 5.58 0.44
CA ALA A 118 7.46 5.74 1.47
C ALA A 118 7.57 7.13 2.09
N LEU A 119 6.44 7.65 2.58
CA LEU A 119 6.43 8.77 3.52
C LEU A 119 6.20 8.24 4.93
N PHE A 120 7.07 8.66 5.84
CA PHE A 120 6.93 8.38 7.25
C PHE A 120 6.46 9.63 7.98
N ARG A 121 5.67 9.41 9.03
CA ARG A 121 5.27 10.43 9.99
C ARG A 121 5.80 10.05 11.36
N HIS A 122 6.03 11.06 12.20
CA HIS A 122 6.36 10.85 13.60
C HIS A 122 5.36 9.85 14.22
N PRO A 123 5.84 8.76 14.87
CA PRO A 123 4.98 7.64 15.25
C PRO A 123 3.85 8.05 16.19
N ILE A 124 4.11 8.98 17.12
CA ILE A 124 3.08 9.50 18.04
C ILE A 124 2.00 10.25 17.26
N ASP A 125 2.38 11.17 16.36
CA ASP A 125 1.42 11.98 15.61
C ASP A 125 0.58 11.12 14.66
N ARG A 126 1.17 10.06 14.13
CA ARG A 126 0.48 9.07 13.30
C ARG A 126 -0.61 8.37 14.11
N GLU A 127 -0.29 7.87 15.30
CA GLU A 127 -1.26 7.19 16.17
C GLU A 127 -2.36 8.15 16.66
N VAL A 128 -2.01 9.37 17.08
CA VAL A 128 -3.00 10.40 17.42
C VAL A 128 -3.93 10.68 16.24
N SER A 129 -3.36 10.80 15.03
CA SER A 129 -4.16 11.01 13.83
C SER A 129 -5.05 9.81 13.50
N LEU A 130 -4.60 8.59 13.74
CA LEU A 130 -5.38 7.37 13.53
C LEU A 130 -6.53 7.28 14.54
N TYR A 131 -6.28 7.59 15.81
CA TYR A 131 -7.29 7.62 16.86
C TYR A 131 -8.49 8.50 16.48
N TYR A 132 -8.25 9.77 16.12
CA TYR A 132 -9.34 10.67 15.70
C TYR A 132 -9.95 10.27 14.36
N TYR A 133 -9.15 9.74 13.44
CA TYR A 133 -9.64 9.34 12.13
C TYR A 133 -10.68 8.21 12.22
N ARG A 134 -10.39 7.19 13.02
CA ARG A 134 -11.30 6.05 13.21
C ARG A 134 -12.64 6.43 13.81
N GLN A 135 -12.74 7.56 14.50
CA GLN A 135 -14.01 8.07 15.05
C GLN A 135 -14.97 8.60 13.99
N ILE A 136 -14.48 8.90 12.78
CA ILE A 136 -15.28 9.57 11.73
C ILE A 136 -15.31 8.82 10.41
N ALA A 137 -14.44 7.83 10.20
CA ALA A 137 -14.24 7.13 8.93
C ALA A 137 -15.34 6.11 8.57
N ASP A 138 -16.61 6.50 8.66
CA ASP A 138 -17.77 5.62 8.39
C ASP A 138 -17.85 5.12 6.93
N TRP A 139 -17.12 5.76 6.03
CA TRP A 139 -17.03 5.42 4.61
C TRP A 139 -15.96 4.37 4.27
N GLU A 140 -15.04 4.02 5.18
CA GLU A 140 -13.96 3.03 4.91
C GLU A 140 -14.34 1.58 5.27
N GLY A 141 -15.60 1.34 5.68
CA GLY A 141 -16.14 0.01 5.96
C GLY A 141 -15.79 -0.57 7.33
N ASP A 142 -16.18 -1.83 7.52
CA ASP A 142 -16.09 -2.52 8.81
C ASP A 142 -14.64 -2.75 9.25
N GLY A 143 -14.31 -2.38 10.50
CA GLY A 143 -13.00 -2.59 11.12
C GLY A 143 -12.11 -1.34 11.17
N VAL A 144 -12.33 -0.37 10.29
CA VAL A 144 -11.64 0.94 10.35
C VAL A 144 -12.41 1.90 11.24
N TYR A 145 -13.72 2.08 10.97
CA TYR A 145 -14.61 2.93 11.76
C TYR A 145 -14.83 2.36 13.16
N ALA A 146 -14.61 3.19 14.17
CA ALA A 146 -14.67 2.87 15.59
C ALA A 146 -15.26 4.07 16.36
N PRO A 147 -16.57 4.34 16.22
CA PRO A 147 -17.22 5.51 16.80
C PRO A 147 -17.17 5.52 18.34
N GLU A 148 -17.04 4.36 18.97
CA GLU A 148 -16.87 4.22 20.42
C GLU A 148 -15.61 4.93 20.94
N LEU A 149 -14.60 5.12 20.08
CA LEU A 149 -13.39 5.86 20.44
C LEU A 149 -13.67 7.34 20.74
N ALA A 150 -14.76 7.92 20.21
CA ALA A 150 -15.17 9.29 20.51
C ALA A 150 -15.52 9.48 22.00
N ASN A 151 -15.92 8.39 22.67
CA ASN A 151 -16.22 8.38 24.11
C ASN A 151 -15.05 7.87 24.97
N THR A 152 -13.93 7.48 24.35
CA THR A 152 -12.77 6.90 25.03
C THR A 152 -11.67 7.96 25.12
N PRO A 153 -11.21 8.37 26.32
CA PRO A 153 -10.08 9.29 26.44
C PRO A 153 -8.85 8.77 25.69
N ILE A 154 -8.09 9.68 25.07
CA ILE A 154 -6.96 9.28 24.22
C ILE A 154 -5.86 8.56 25.03
N GLU A 155 -5.73 8.89 26.32
CA GLU A 155 -4.82 8.22 27.25
C GLU A 155 -5.20 6.75 27.42
N THR A 156 -6.48 6.45 27.59
CA THR A 156 -7.00 5.08 27.69
C THR A 156 -6.76 4.30 26.40
N TYR A 157 -6.95 4.95 25.25
CA TYR A 157 -6.61 4.34 23.95
C TYR A 157 -5.12 3.98 23.86
N PHE A 158 -4.24 4.87 24.31
CA PHE A 158 -2.79 4.62 24.31
C PHE A 158 -2.35 3.57 25.34
N GLU A 159 -3.06 3.43 26.47
CA GLU A 159 -2.82 2.34 27.41
C GLU A 159 -3.18 0.99 26.78
N GLN A 160 -4.33 0.89 26.13
CA GLN A 160 -4.75 -0.32 25.41
C GLN A 160 -3.79 -0.69 24.27
N LEU A 161 -3.19 0.32 23.62
CA LEU A 161 -2.17 0.13 22.58
C LEU A 161 -0.89 -0.55 23.09
N LYS A 162 -0.53 -0.44 24.37
CA LYS A 162 0.67 -1.10 24.91
C LYS A 162 0.57 -2.62 24.85
N ASP A 163 -0.66 -3.13 24.94
CA ASP A 163 -0.96 -4.56 24.90
C ASP A 163 -1.29 -5.05 23.48
N ARG A 164 -1.30 -4.14 22.50
CA ARG A 164 -1.54 -4.44 21.08
C ARG A 164 -0.28 -4.96 20.40
N THR A 165 -0.34 -6.22 19.96
CA THR A 165 0.71 -6.88 19.17
C THR A 165 0.55 -6.68 17.66
N ASP A 166 -0.56 -6.06 17.24
CA ASP A 166 -0.98 -5.76 15.87
C ASP A 166 -0.46 -4.40 15.37
N ASN A 167 0.80 -4.06 15.65
CA ASN A 167 1.38 -2.87 15.04
C ASN A 167 1.64 -3.15 13.55
N PHE A 168 0.77 -2.65 12.69
CA PHE A 168 0.84 -2.82 11.23
C PHE A 168 2.24 -2.63 10.64
N LEU A 169 2.98 -1.59 11.05
CA LEU A 169 4.30 -1.30 10.49
C LEU A 169 5.33 -2.33 10.98
N ILE A 170 5.24 -2.74 12.25
CA ILE A 170 6.09 -3.80 12.80
C ILE A 170 5.74 -5.14 12.15
N SER A 171 4.47 -5.48 12.00
CA SER A 171 4.03 -6.70 11.31
C SER A 171 4.49 -6.73 9.85
N LEU A 172 4.39 -5.60 9.15
CA LEU A 172 4.88 -5.44 7.78
C LEU A 172 6.40 -5.68 7.72
N LEU A 173 7.18 -5.07 8.63
CA LEU A 173 8.64 -5.20 8.66
C LEU A 173 9.12 -6.57 9.16
N LEU A 174 8.38 -7.22 10.04
CA LEU A 174 8.70 -8.53 10.60
C LEU A 174 8.12 -9.68 9.78
N ASN A 175 7.30 -9.39 8.77
CA ASN A 175 6.57 -10.37 7.98
C ASN A 175 5.81 -11.40 8.85
N LYS A 176 5.12 -10.91 9.89
CA LYS A 176 4.34 -11.71 10.84
C LYS A 176 2.85 -11.49 10.67
#